data_AF-A0A960JZE6-F1
#
_entry.id   AF-A0A960JZE6-F1
#
_cell.length_a   1.000
_cell.length_b   1.000
_cell.length_c   1.000
_cell.angle_alpha   90.00
_cell.angle_beta   90.00
_cell.angle_gamma   90.00
#
_symmetry.space_group_name_H-M   'P 1'
#
loop_
_entity.id
_entity.type
_entity.pdbx_description
1 polymer ?
#
loop_
_entity_poly.entity_id
_entity_poly.type
_entity_poly.pdbx_seq_one_letter_code
_entity_poly.pdbx_strand_id
1 'polypeptide(L)'
;MSRILPSAQAQSLFKQAATSYRLRTEEVLLAALVDALARWNGGSRQLVDLEGHGRGDGAGGFDLSRTVGWFTELFPVVLEIPSGGDEGDLLKAVKERVRIASEVSQSYGLLRYLGEEEVRRKLSQEPEAEILFNFLGQVGGGAPNSARFSVEPLGPIANQSPRARRKHALEVNASLGAEGLEMTFAFSAALHQRPTIEALADAVVARLAAFEDHLRLETSTGYTPSDFPLARLGQEALDALVAGRRGVEDLYPLSPLQEGMLFHILSAKETGVYFGQLSYELEGQLEEAAFRAAWEAVVERHPALRTVFLWEGLDRPLQMVLRDLNPEWVQEDWSRLEEGERTRFLNAYLSRDRARGFPMGQGPLLRLALFRTGRDRCRFVWSYHQAVIDGWSLPIVFEEVVSYYLGFVRGERLGRAPARPFRDYISWLDRQKLDEAETFWRREMAGIQEPTPLAVDHPAAQAVDEKRSFVNLRRELPEEVFSSLQRLARDWKVTANTLVQGAW
;
A
#
# COMPACT_ATOMS: atom_id res chain seq x y z
N MET A 1 -16.17 -10.92 35.14
CA MET A 1 -17.21 -11.68 34.41
C MET A 1 -16.73 -11.80 32.97
N SER A 2 -16.89 -12.96 32.31
CA SER A 2 -16.40 -13.16 30.94
C SER A 2 -17.51 -13.50 29.93
N ARG A 3 -17.26 -13.16 28.66
CA ARG A 3 -18.02 -13.57 27.46
C ARG A 3 -17.05 -14.16 26.45
N ILE A 4 -17.47 -15.22 25.78
CA ILE A 4 -16.66 -15.89 24.76
C ILE A 4 -17.43 -15.85 23.43
N LEU A 5 -16.80 -15.28 22.40
CA LEU A 5 -17.23 -15.43 21.02
C LEU A 5 -16.45 -16.63 20.42
N PRO A 6 -17.11 -17.66 19.89
CA PRO A 6 -16.44 -18.87 19.41
C PRO A 6 -15.35 -18.61 18.37
N SER A 7 -14.28 -19.40 18.41
CA SER A 7 -13.08 -19.24 17.55
C SER A 7 -13.38 -19.11 16.06
N ALA A 8 -14.26 -19.95 15.50
CA ALA A 8 -14.61 -19.88 14.08
C ALA A 8 -15.29 -18.54 13.71
N GLN A 9 -16.16 -18.05 14.59
CA GLN A 9 -16.87 -16.78 14.39
C GLN A 9 -15.91 -15.59 14.53
N ALA A 10 -15.07 -15.58 15.57
CA ALA A 10 -14.06 -14.54 15.76
C ALA A 10 -13.07 -14.47 14.59
N GLN A 11 -12.58 -15.62 14.10
CA GLN A 11 -11.68 -15.68 12.94
C GLN A 11 -12.35 -15.14 11.66
N SER A 12 -13.61 -15.52 11.41
CA SER A 12 -14.41 -15.02 10.29
C SER A 12 -14.55 -13.50 10.35
N LEU A 13 -15.03 -12.97 11.47
CA LEU A 13 -15.24 -11.54 11.71
C LEU A 13 -13.97 -10.73 11.48
N PHE A 14 -12.87 -11.07 12.17
CA PHE A 14 -11.65 -10.26 12.09
C PHE A 14 -10.94 -10.39 10.73
N LYS A 15 -11.01 -11.56 10.08
CA LYS A 15 -10.48 -11.72 8.72
C LYS A 15 -11.24 -10.84 7.71
N GLN A 16 -12.56 -10.80 7.79
CA GLN A 16 -13.37 -9.97 6.90
C GLN A 16 -13.16 -8.48 7.20
N ALA A 17 -13.15 -8.08 8.48
CA ALA A 17 -12.87 -6.70 8.89
C ALA A 17 -11.50 -6.20 8.38
N ALA A 18 -10.47 -7.02 8.49
CA ALA A 18 -9.13 -6.72 7.97
C ALA A 18 -9.09 -6.63 6.43
N THR A 19 -9.89 -7.44 5.73
CA THR A 19 -9.90 -7.48 4.26
C THR A 19 -10.71 -6.32 3.67
N SER A 20 -11.91 -6.08 4.19
CA SER A 20 -12.88 -5.12 3.65
C SER A 20 -12.64 -3.68 4.09
N TYR A 21 -12.18 -3.48 5.34
CA TYR A 21 -12.00 -2.16 5.95
C TYR A 21 -10.59 -1.91 6.47
N ARG A 22 -9.65 -2.86 6.33
CA ARG A 22 -8.29 -2.78 6.91
C ARG A 22 -8.29 -2.51 8.41
N LEU A 23 -9.30 -3.02 9.12
CA LEU A 23 -9.44 -2.85 10.56
C LEU A 23 -8.49 -3.76 11.32
N ARG A 24 -7.99 -3.26 12.45
CA ARG A 24 -7.36 -4.05 13.51
C ARG A 24 -8.43 -4.64 14.43
N THR A 25 -8.10 -5.72 15.12
CA THR A 25 -9.03 -6.40 16.03
C THR A 25 -9.55 -5.47 17.11
N GLU A 26 -8.67 -4.67 17.72
CA GLU A 26 -9.04 -3.69 18.74
C GLU A 26 -10.01 -2.62 18.23
N GLU A 27 -9.92 -2.22 16.95
CA GLU A 27 -10.79 -1.21 16.35
C GLU A 27 -12.24 -1.74 16.22
N VAL A 28 -12.40 -3.01 15.85
CA VAL A 28 -13.71 -3.68 15.78
C VAL A 28 -14.32 -3.82 17.18
N LEU A 29 -13.51 -4.22 18.16
CA LEU A 29 -13.94 -4.38 19.55
C LEU A 29 -14.35 -3.04 20.17
N LEU A 30 -13.57 -1.98 19.93
CA LEU A 30 -13.89 -0.63 20.39
C LEU A 30 -15.16 -0.11 19.73
N ALA A 31 -15.38 -0.36 18.45
CA ALA A 31 -16.62 0.04 17.78
C ALA A 31 -17.85 -0.64 18.41
N ALA A 32 -17.75 -1.94 18.74
CA ALA A 32 -18.83 -2.67 19.40
C ALA A 32 -19.07 -2.16 20.83
N LEU A 33 -18.00 -1.87 21.57
CA LEU A 33 -18.06 -1.34 22.93
C LEU A 33 -18.69 0.06 22.97
N VAL A 34 -18.24 0.98 22.14
CA VAL A 34 -18.72 2.36 22.11
C VAL A 34 -20.19 2.43 21.69
N ASP A 35 -20.61 1.62 20.71
CA ASP A 35 -22.02 1.56 20.32
C ASP A 35 -22.91 0.97 21.42
N ALA A 36 -22.45 -0.10 22.08
CA ALA A 36 -23.17 -0.65 23.23
C ALA A 36 -23.28 0.35 24.39
N LEU A 37 -22.21 1.10 24.68
CA LEU A 37 -22.18 2.14 25.71
C LEU A 37 -23.10 3.31 25.36
N ALA A 38 -23.10 3.78 24.12
CA ALA A 38 -23.96 4.87 23.68
C ALA A 38 -25.44 4.52 23.76
N ARG A 39 -25.80 3.28 23.41
CA ARG A 39 -27.18 2.77 23.60
C ARG A 39 -27.54 2.66 25.08
N TRP A 40 -26.57 2.37 25.93
CA TRP A 40 -26.77 2.22 27.37
C TRP A 40 -26.89 3.56 28.10
N ASN A 41 -26.03 4.54 27.80
CA ASN A 41 -25.96 5.83 28.50
C ASN A 41 -26.60 7.00 27.74
N GLY A 42 -27.02 6.81 26.50
CA GLY A 42 -27.64 7.83 25.64
C GLY A 42 -26.65 8.86 25.07
N GLY A 43 -25.35 8.72 25.34
CA GLY A 43 -24.31 9.63 24.87
C GLY A 43 -23.74 9.21 23.51
N SER A 44 -23.57 10.16 22.60
CA SER A 44 -22.92 9.91 21.29
C SER A 44 -21.39 9.98 21.33
N ARG A 45 -20.80 10.38 22.46
CA ARG A 45 -19.35 10.49 22.65
C ARG A 45 -18.94 9.74 23.90
N GLN A 46 -17.93 8.89 23.75
CA GLN A 46 -17.38 8.09 24.84
C GLN A 46 -15.89 8.39 24.99
N LEU A 47 -15.47 8.79 26.19
CA LEU A 47 -14.07 8.94 26.55
C LEU A 47 -13.56 7.60 27.12
N VAL A 48 -12.61 6.98 26.42
CA VAL A 48 -12.07 5.66 26.77
C VAL A 48 -10.55 5.76 26.88
N ASP A 49 -9.99 5.28 27.98
CA ASP A 49 -8.55 5.06 28.08
C ASP A 49 -8.22 3.75 27.34
N LEU A 50 -7.29 3.82 26.37
CA LEU A 50 -6.75 2.67 25.69
C LEU A 50 -5.44 2.24 26.35
N GLU A 51 -5.36 0.96 26.71
CA GLU A 51 -4.14 0.35 27.20
C GLU A 51 -3.40 -0.40 26.09
N GLY A 52 -2.11 -0.15 25.98
CA GLY A 52 -1.18 -0.86 25.12
C GLY A 52 0.02 -1.40 25.90
N HIS A 53 0.79 -2.31 25.29
CA HIS A 53 1.96 -2.90 25.94
C HIS A 53 3.18 -1.97 26.03
N GLY A 54 3.13 -0.80 25.39
CA GLY A 54 4.20 0.21 25.42
C GLY A 54 5.46 -0.18 24.64
N ARG A 55 5.36 -1.12 23.69
CA ARG A 55 6.46 -1.54 22.80
C ARG A 55 6.13 -1.37 21.31
N GLY A 56 5.19 -0.49 20.99
CA GLY A 56 4.71 -0.30 19.62
C GLY A 56 5.82 0.09 18.64
N ASP A 57 5.52 -0.03 17.35
CA ASP A 57 6.44 0.32 16.27
C ASP A 57 6.88 1.79 16.40
N GLY A 58 8.15 2.02 16.73
CA GLY A 58 8.71 3.35 16.82
C GLY A 58 8.73 3.97 18.22
N ALA A 59 9.15 3.21 19.23
CA ALA A 59 9.68 3.77 20.48
C ALA A 59 10.89 4.68 20.19
N GLY A 60 10.70 5.84 19.55
CA GLY A 60 11.78 6.73 19.10
C GLY A 60 12.85 6.08 18.21
N GLY A 61 12.58 4.93 17.58
CA GLY A 61 13.58 4.13 16.87
C GLY A 61 14.42 3.19 17.74
N PHE A 62 14.07 3.01 19.02
CA PHE A 62 14.70 2.05 19.91
C PHE A 62 14.20 0.62 19.65
N ASP A 63 15.12 -0.33 19.55
CA ASP A 63 14.82 -1.76 19.53
C ASP A 63 14.54 -2.25 20.97
N LEU A 64 13.25 -2.45 21.28
CA LEU A 64 12.80 -2.94 22.58
C LEU A 64 12.68 -4.48 22.63
N SER A 65 13.09 -5.20 21.60
CA SER A 65 12.94 -6.68 21.51
C SER A 65 13.66 -7.41 22.64
N ARG A 66 14.77 -6.86 23.13
CA ARG A 66 15.60 -7.43 24.21
C ARG A 66 15.21 -6.97 25.62
N THR A 67 14.23 -6.08 25.72
CA THR A 67 13.80 -5.56 27.01
C THR A 67 12.84 -6.54 27.67
N VAL A 68 12.94 -6.73 28.98
CA VAL A 68 12.06 -7.61 29.77
C VAL A 68 11.05 -6.74 30.53
N GLY A 69 9.76 -7.10 30.49
CA GLY A 69 8.69 -6.41 31.21
C GLY A 69 7.59 -5.81 30.33
N TRP A 70 6.48 -5.45 30.96
CA TRP A 70 5.34 -4.78 30.35
C TRP A 70 5.39 -3.29 30.72
N PHE A 71 5.37 -2.40 29.74
CA PHE A 71 5.62 -0.97 29.96
C PHE A 71 4.35 -0.15 30.19
N THR A 72 3.17 -0.75 29.98
CA THR A 72 1.83 -0.14 30.03
C THR A 72 1.80 1.28 29.47
N GLU A 73 1.34 1.39 28.24
CA GLU A 73 0.98 2.65 27.64
C GLU A 73 -0.51 2.90 27.88
N LEU A 74 -0.87 4.11 28.33
CA LEU A 74 -2.25 4.48 28.63
C LEU A 74 -2.54 5.87 28.09
N PHE A 75 -3.51 5.99 27.20
CA PHE A 75 -3.88 7.27 26.59
C PHE A 75 -5.40 7.36 26.34
N PRO A 76 -6.00 8.55 26.55
CA PRO A 76 -7.42 8.75 26.35
C PRO A 76 -7.77 8.94 24.87
N VAL A 77 -8.91 8.40 24.47
CA VAL A 77 -9.49 8.58 23.13
C VAL A 77 -10.97 8.91 23.25
N VAL A 78 -11.39 9.98 22.57
CA VAL A 78 -12.81 10.35 22.44
C VAL A 78 -13.38 9.71 21.19
N LEU A 79 -14.15 8.65 21.35
CA LEU A 79 -14.82 7.94 20.27
C LEU A 79 -16.24 8.50 20.11
N GLU A 80 -16.58 8.93 18.90
CA GLU A 80 -17.85 9.56 18.56
C GLU A 80 -18.64 8.66 17.60
N ILE A 81 -19.91 8.44 17.92
CA ILE A 81 -20.84 7.72 17.05
C ILE A 81 -21.37 8.69 16.00
N PRO A 82 -21.21 8.40 14.70
CA PRO A 82 -21.77 9.22 13.63
C PRO A 82 -23.28 9.42 13.79
N SER A 83 -23.76 10.64 13.54
CA SER A 83 -25.18 10.96 13.55
C SER A 83 -25.84 10.46 12.26
N GLY A 84 -26.18 9.16 12.23
CA GLY A 84 -26.65 8.47 11.03
C GLY A 84 -25.53 7.73 10.29
N GLY A 85 -25.90 6.90 9.32
CA GLY A 85 -24.96 6.02 8.60
C GLY A 85 -25.23 4.55 8.85
N ASP A 86 -24.45 3.70 8.20
CA ASP A 86 -24.48 2.24 8.39
C ASP A 86 -23.39 1.76 9.35
N GLU A 87 -23.26 0.43 9.48
CA GLU A 87 -22.23 -0.18 10.33
C GLU A 87 -20.81 0.14 9.87
N GLY A 88 -20.61 0.33 8.56
CA GLY A 88 -19.34 0.72 7.97
C GLY A 88 -18.92 2.12 8.39
N ASP A 89 -19.85 3.06 8.53
CA ASP A 89 -19.55 4.43 8.95
C ASP A 89 -19.04 4.49 10.40
N LEU A 90 -19.63 3.72 11.31
CA LEU A 90 -19.14 3.58 12.68
C LEU A 90 -17.74 2.96 12.71
N LEU A 91 -17.51 1.87 11.96
CA LEU A 91 -16.22 1.21 11.88
C LEU A 91 -15.13 2.15 11.35
N LYS A 92 -15.42 2.91 10.29
CA LYS A 92 -14.51 3.93 9.73
C LYS A 92 -14.20 5.04 10.75
N ALA A 93 -15.22 5.56 11.44
CA ALA A 93 -15.05 6.64 12.43
C ALA A 93 -14.17 6.21 13.62
N VAL A 94 -14.42 5.02 14.17
CA VAL A 94 -13.62 4.47 15.28
C VAL A 94 -12.19 4.21 14.83
N LYS A 95 -12.00 3.58 13.67
CA LYS A 95 -10.68 3.33 13.08
C LYS A 95 -9.86 4.61 12.96
N GLU A 96 -10.40 5.66 12.35
CA GLU A 96 -9.67 6.92 12.19
C GLU A 96 -9.27 7.53 13.52
N ARG A 97 -10.21 7.58 14.47
CA ARG A 97 -9.93 8.18 15.77
C ARG A 97 -8.89 7.38 16.57
N VAL A 98 -8.98 6.05 16.55
CA VAL A 98 -8.00 5.18 17.20
C VAL A 98 -6.63 5.33 16.55
N ARG A 99 -6.54 5.37 15.21
CA ARG A 99 -5.26 5.51 14.51
C ARG A 99 -4.59 6.86 14.78
N ILE A 100 -5.34 7.96 14.69
CA ILE A 100 -4.85 9.30 15.06
C ILE A 100 -4.31 9.32 16.50
N ALA A 101 -5.06 8.74 17.45
CA ALA A 101 -4.61 8.69 18.83
C ALA A 101 -3.37 7.79 19.03
N SER A 102 -3.28 6.70 18.26
CA SER A 102 -2.15 5.76 18.30
C SER A 102 -0.84 6.38 17.79
N GLU A 103 -0.88 7.39 16.92
CA GLU A 103 0.33 8.08 16.43
C GLU A 103 1.07 8.84 17.53
N VAL A 104 0.33 9.30 18.56
CA VAL A 104 0.85 10.12 19.65
C VAL A 104 0.76 9.46 21.02
N SER A 105 0.31 8.21 21.07
CA SER A 105 0.00 7.49 22.31
C SER A 105 1.20 7.45 23.27
N GLN A 106 2.40 7.25 22.75
CA GLN A 106 3.62 7.13 23.57
C GLN A 106 4.03 8.47 24.17
N SER A 107 3.71 9.56 23.45
CA SER A 107 4.01 10.92 23.89
C SER A 107 3.03 11.41 24.94
N TYR A 108 1.79 10.88 24.97
CA TYR A 108 0.76 11.35 25.90
C TYR A 108 1.20 11.23 27.37
N GLY A 109 1.66 10.04 27.79
CA GLY A 109 2.11 9.82 29.17
C GLY A 109 3.30 10.73 29.54
N LEU A 110 4.24 10.89 28.62
CA LEU A 110 5.39 11.79 28.81
C LEU A 110 4.93 13.24 28.99
N LEU A 111 4.03 13.74 28.15
CA LEU A 111 3.50 15.11 28.27
C LEU A 111 2.66 15.29 29.54
N ARG A 112 1.82 14.30 29.89
CA ARG A 112 0.90 14.35 31.04
C ARG A 112 1.60 14.37 32.39
N TYR A 113 2.72 13.65 32.52
CA TYR A 113 3.41 13.47 33.81
C TYR A 113 4.79 14.13 33.88
N LEU A 114 5.52 14.20 32.76
CA LEU A 114 6.92 14.67 32.70
C LEU A 114 7.14 15.91 31.84
N GLY A 115 6.11 16.40 31.14
CA GLY A 115 6.19 17.59 30.28
C GLY A 115 6.40 18.90 31.05
N GLU A 116 6.50 19.99 30.31
CA GLU A 116 6.56 21.35 30.88
C GLU A 116 5.36 21.62 31.80
N GLU A 117 5.54 22.44 32.82
CA GLU A 117 4.51 22.71 33.84
C GLU A 117 3.19 23.20 33.23
N GLU A 118 3.24 24.06 32.22
CA GLU A 118 2.05 24.54 31.54
C GLU A 118 1.27 23.41 30.85
N VAL A 119 1.98 22.50 30.17
CA VAL A 119 1.40 21.35 29.47
C VAL A 119 0.78 20.37 30.46
N ARG A 120 1.51 20.03 31.54
CA ARG A 120 1.00 19.16 32.60
C ARG A 120 -0.24 19.74 33.25
N ARG A 121 -0.26 21.05 33.52
CA ARG A 121 -1.43 21.73 34.09
C ARG A 121 -2.63 21.62 33.17
N LYS A 122 -2.48 21.91 31.87
CA LYS A 122 -3.56 21.77 30.87
C LYS A 122 -4.10 20.34 30.84
N LEU A 123 -3.23 19.35 30.67
CA LEU A 123 -3.65 17.94 30.60
C LEU A 123 -4.22 17.39 31.92
N SER A 124 -3.89 18.00 33.06
CA SER A 124 -4.46 17.62 34.36
C SER A 124 -5.87 18.17 34.61
N GLN A 125 -6.31 19.15 33.82
CA GLN A 125 -7.64 19.74 33.89
C GLN A 125 -8.64 19.04 32.95
N GLU A 126 -8.15 18.21 32.03
CA GLU A 126 -8.99 17.43 31.15
C GLU A 126 -9.76 16.34 31.91
N PRO A 127 -10.96 15.95 31.46
CA PRO A 127 -11.72 14.86 32.06
C PRO A 127 -10.94 13.54 32.07
N GLU A 128 -11.07 12.77 33.15
CA GLU A 128 -10.53 11.41 33.23
C GLU A 128 -11.51 10.40 32.64
N ALA A 129 -11.00 9.42 31.89
CA ALA A 129 -11.83 8.35 31.35
C ALA A 129 -12.33 7.44 32.49
N GLU A 130 -13.63 7.18 32.53
CA GLU A 130 -14.22 6.20 33.46
C GLU A 130 -14.11 4.76 32.95
N ILE A 131 -13.70 4.58 31.69
CA ILE A 131 -13.66 3.30 30.99
C ILE A 131 -12.24 3.03 30.52
N LEU A 132 -11.73 1.83 30.84
CA LEU A 132 -10.50 1.28 30.32
C LEU A 132 -10.80 0.19 29.30
N PHE A 133 -10.16 0.23 28.14
CA PHE A 133 -10.17 -0.86 27.18
C PHE A 133 -8.74 -1.35 26.92
N ASN A 134 -8.54 -2.66 27.01
CA ASN A 134 -7.26 -3.31 26.76
C ASN A 134 -7.46 -4.54 25.86
N PHE A 135 -6.66 -4.64 24.80
CA PHE A 135 -6.62 -5.83 23.96
C PHE A 135 -5.25 -6.51 24.08
N LEU A 136 -5.23 -7.69 24.70
CA LEU A 136 -4.02 -8.45 25.03
C LEU A 136 -3.41 -9.20 23.82
N GLY A 137 -4.09 -9.19 22.68
CA GLY A 137 -3.69 -9.97 21.50
C GLY A 137 -3.97 -11.47 21.66
N GLN A 138 -3.15 -12.30 21.00
CA GLN A 138 -3.26 -13.76 21.09
C GLN A 138 -2.58 -14.29 22.36
N VAL A 139 -3.37 -14.94 23.21
CA VAL A 139 -2.90 -15.59 24.44
C VAL A 139 -2.78 -17.09 24.19
N GLY A 140 -1.58 -17.66 24.42
CA GLY A 140 -1.32 -19.11 24.32
C GLY A 140 -0.58 -19.59 23.06
N GLY A 141 -0.33 -18.73 22.07
CA GLY A 141 0.36 -19.12 20.82
C GLY A 141 1.90 -19.27 20.89
N GLY A 142 2.52 -18.90 22.02
CA GLY A 142 3.98 -18.87 22.17
C GLY A 142 4.59 -20.01 23.00
N ALA A 143 3.76 -20.85 23.64
CA ALA A 143 4.27 -22.02 24.35
C ALA A 143 4.42 -23.16 23.33
N PRO A 144 5.65 -23.64 23.02
CA PRO A 144 5.80 -24.79 22.14
C PRO A 144 5.00 -25.96 22.70
N ASN A 145 4.46 -26.83 21.83
CA ASN A 145 3.75 -28.09 22.18
C ASN A 145 4.56 -29.05 23.10
N SER A 146 5.75 -28.66 23.54
CA SER A 146 6.62 -29.32 24.52
C SER A 146 6.65 -28.60 25.89
N ALA A 147 5.81 -27.61 26.15
CA ALA A 147 5.80 -26.87 27.40
C ALA A 147 5.38 -27.81 28.55
N ARG A 148 6.29 -28.08 29.48
CA ARG A 148 6.03 -28.82 30.74
C ARG A 148 5.20 -28.00 31.74
N PHE A 149 4.79 -26.80 31.37
CA PHE A 149 4.04 -25.87 32.20
C PHE A 149 2.75 -25.50 31.47
N SER A 150 1.63 -25.64 32.17
CA SER A 150 0.33 -25.12 31.76
C SER A 150 0.00 -23.89 32.60
N VAL A 151 -0.82 -22.99 32.05
CA VAL A 151 -1.46 -21.95 32.86
C VAL A 151 -2.42 -22.64 33.80
N GLU A 152 -2.19 -22.52 35.11
CA GLU A 152 -3.13 -22.99 36.11
C GLU A 152 -4.35 -22.04 36.10
N PRO A 153 -5.57 -22.54 35.88
CA PRO A 153 -6.80 -21.75 36.00
C PRO A 153 -7.09 -21.53 37.49
N LEU A 154 -6.22 -20.80 38.17
CA LEU A 154 -6.53 -20.31 39.50
C LEU A 154 -7.76 -19.42 39.37
N GLY A 155 -8.85 -19.79 40.07
CA GLY A 155 -10.01 -18.93 40.26
C GLY A 155 -9.58 -17.55 40.77
N PRO A 156 -10.44 -16.51 40.70
CA PRO A 156 -10.03 -15.11 40.75
C PRO A 156 -9.09 -14.82 41.91
N ILE A 157 -7.79 -14.87 41.66
CA ILE A 157 -6.80 -14.39 42.62
C ILE A 157 -6.96 -12.89 42.59
N ALA A 158 -7.16 -12.28 43.75
CA ALA A 158 -7.07 -10.85 43.88
C ALA A 158 -5.63 -10.43 43.57
N ASN A 159 -5.34 -10.23 42.28
CA ASN A 159 -4.07 -9.69 41.78
C ASN A 159 -3.93 -8.19 42.11
N GLN A 160 -4.83 -7.68 42.96
CA GLN A 160 -4.90 -6.30 43.41
C GLN A 160 -5.02 -6.30 44.93
N SER A 161 -4.30 -5.37 45.57
CA SER A 161 -4.46 -5.12 47.00
C SER A 161 -5.90 -4.72 47.32
N PRO A 162 -6.49 -5.16 48.45
CA PRO A 162 -7.76 -4.62 48.93
C PRO A 162 -7.76 -3.10 49.18
N ARG A 163 -6.56 -2.50 49.27
CA ARG A 163 -6.37 -1.04 49.40
C ARG A 163 -6.16 -0.33 48.06
N ALA A 164 -6.06 -1.07 46.95
CA ALA A 164 -5.92 -0.48 45.63
C ALA A 164 -7.20 0.31 45.31
N ARG A 165 -7.03 1.58 44.92
CA ARG A 165 -8.14 2.39 44.40
C ARG A 165 -8.28 2.09 42.92
N ARG A 166 -9.47 1.71 42.48
CA ARG A 166 -9.76 1.60 41.05
C ARG A 166 -9.70 2.99 40.43
N LYS A 167 -9.01 3.09 39.30
CA LYS A 167 -8.95 4.30 38.51
C LYS A 167 -10.17 4.42 37.59
N HIS A 168 -10.62 3.31 37.02
CA HIS A 168 -11.75 3.25 36.09
C HIS A 168 -12.97 2.58 36.73
N ALA A 169 -14.16 3.06 36.39
CA ALA A 169 -15.43 2.49 36.84
C ALA A 169 -15.73 1.15 36.13
N LEU A 170 -15.32 1.05 34.86
CA LEU A 170 -15.42 -0.14 34.01
C LEU A 170 -14.08 -0.43 33.32
N GLU A 171 -13.61 -1.66 33.42
CA GLU A 171 -12.43 -2.16 32.70
C GLU A 171 -12.86 -3.33 31.81
N VAL A 172 -12.53 -3.23 30.53
CA VAL A 172 -12.81 -4.25 29.51
C VAL A 172 -11.48 -4.77 28.98
N ASN A 173 -11.17 -6.03 29.29
CA ASN A 173 -10.00 -6.72 28.78
C ASN A 173 -10.44 -7.75 27.75
N ALA A 174 -9.82 -7.77 26.58
CA ALA A 174 -10.11 -8.73 25.52
C ALA A 174 -8.85 -9.50 25.11
N SER A 175 -8.99 -10.78 24.78
CA SER A 175 -7.91 -11.64 24.30
C SER A 175 -8.42 -12.68 23.30
N LEU A 176 -7.54 -13.12 22.41
CA LEU A 176 -7.81 -14.24 21.50
C LEU A 176 -7.11 -15.51 22.03
N GLY A 177 -7.89 -16.51 22.41
CA GLY A 177 -7.41 -17.81 22.86
C GLY A 177 -7.87 -18.96 21.94
N ALA A 178 -7.61 -20.20 22.37
CA ALA A 178 -8.00 -21.40 21.62
C ALA A 178 -9.51 -21.53 21.41
N GLU A 179 -10.31 -21.16 22.42
CA GLU A 179 -11.78 -21.23 22.39
C GLU A 179 -12.42 -20.07 21.61
N GLY A 180 -11.67 -18.98 21.38
CA GLY A 180 -12.10 -17.82 20.63
C GLY A 180 -11.73 -16.50 21.29
N LEU A 181 -12.54 -15.47 21.06
CA LEU A 181 -12.37 -14.16 21.68
C LEU A 181 -13.00 -14.19 23.08
N GLU A 182 -12.18 -14.03 24.12
CA GLU A 182 -12.64 -13.84 25.48
C GLU A 182 -12.63 -12.34 25.83
N MET A 183 -13.74 -11.86 26.39
CA MET A 183 -13.86 -10.49 26.91
C MET A 183 -14.23 -10.54 28.39
N THR A 184 -13.40 -9.92 29.23
CA THR A 184 -13.62 -9.80 30.67
C THR A 184 -14.00 -8.38 31.04
N PHE A 185 -15.14 -8.26 31.72
CA PHE A 185 -15.66 -7.01 32.26
C PHE A 185 -15.44 -7.00 33.78
N ALA A 186 -14.67 -6.03 34.24
CA ALA A 186 -14.43 -5.78 35.65
C ALA A 186 -15.01 -4.40 36.01
N PHE A 187 -15.82 -4.32 37.05
CA PHE A 187 -16.58 -3.12 37.40
C PHE A 187 -16.63 -2.89 38.91
N SER A 188 -16.98 -1.67 39.31
CA SER A 188 -17.24 -1.34 40.71
C SER A 188 -18.64 -1.80 41.14
N ALA A 189 -18.71 -2.76 42.08
CA ALA A 189 -19.98 -3.19 42.66
C ALA A 189 -20.70 -2.09 43.49
N ALA A 190 -20.00 -1.00 43.82
CA ALA A 190 -20.60 0.17 44.45
C ALA A 190 -21.34 1.08 43.44
N LEU A 191 -21.00 0.99 42.15
CA LEU A 191 -21.60 1.80 41.09
C LEU A 191 -22.60 1.01 40.24
N HIS A 192 -22.34 -0.28 40.00
CA HIS A 192 -23.15 -1.09 39.09
C HIS A 192 -23.56 -2.42 39.72
N GLN A 193 -24.77 -2.86 39.35
CA GLN A 193 -25.23 -4.21 39.64
C GLN A 193 -24.74 -5.17 38.55
N ARG A 194 -24.50 -6.42 38.93
CA ARG A 194 -24.06 -7.46 38.00
C ARG A 194 -24.97 -7.62 36.76
N PRO A 195 -26.31 -7.66 36.88
CA PRO A 195 -27.19 -7.75 35.71
C PRO A 195 -27.04 -6.58 34.72
N THR A 196 -26.71 -5.39 35.21
CA THR A 196 -26.48 -4.21 34.36
C THR A 196 -25.26 -4.40 33.45
N ILE A 197 -24.15 -4.88 34.02
CA ILE A 197 -22.93 -5.13 33.25
C ILE A 197 -23.07 -6.38 32.38
N GLU A 198 -23.87 -7.35 32.80
CA GLU A 198 -24.24 -8.50 31.96
C GLU A 198 -24.97 -8.06 30.70
N ALA A 199 -25.96 -7.18 30.82
CA ALA A 199 -26.67 -6.63 29.67
C ALA A 199 -25.76 -5.81 28.73
N LEU A 200 -24.81 -5.05 29.28
CA LEU A 200 -23.81 -4.33 28.48
C LEU A 200 -22.90 -5.31 27.71
N ALA A 201 -22.39 -6.35 28.39
CA ALA A 201 -21.53 -7.35 27.76
C ALA A 201 -22.28 -8.12 26.65
N ASP A 202 -23.55 -8.46 26.88
CA ASP A 202 -24.40 -9.10 25.87
C ASP A 202 -24.66 -8.17 24.68
N ALA A 203 -24.85 -6.88 24.93
CA ALA A 203 -24.96 -5.88 23.87
C ALA A 203 -23.68 -5.81 23.03
N VAL A 204 -22.48 -5.80 23.64
CA VAL A 204 -21.21 -5.83 22.89
C VAL A 204 -21.13 -7.06 21.98
N VAL A 205 -21.48 -8.25 22.49
CA VAL A 205 -21.49 -9.49 21.69
C VAL A 205 -22.49 -9.41 20.53
N ALA A 206 -23.70 -8.88 20.78
CA ALA A 206 -24.70 -8.69 19.73
C ALA A 206 -24.23 -7.70 18.65
N ARG A 207 -23.46 -6.67 19.03
CA ARG A 207 -22.86 -5.72 18.08
C ARG A 207 -21.77 -6.34 17.22
N LEU A 208 -20.92 -7.20 17.79
CA LEU A 208 -19.94 -7.96 17.02
C LEU A 208 -20.62 -8.88 15.98
N ALA A 209 -21.75 -9.50 16.33
CA ALA A 209 -22.52 -10.30 15.39
C ALA A 209 -23.13 -9.45 14.25
N ALA A 210 -23.67 -8.26 14.57
CA ALA A 210 -24.18 -7.33 13.56
C ALA A 210 -23.09 -6.84 12.60
N PHE A 211 -21.87 -6.57 13.10
CA PHE A 211 -20.73 -6.26 12.24
C PHE A 211 -20.34 -7.42 11.35
N GLU A 212 -20.41 -8.66 11.84
CA GLU A 212 -20.16 -9.83 11.01
C GLU A 212 -21.15 -9.92 9.84
N ASP A 213 -22.44 -9.70 10.10
CA ASP A 213 -23.47 -9.72 9.06
C ASP A 213 -23.25 -8.60 8.03
N HIS A 214 -22.87 -7.40 8.47
CA HIS A 214 -22.50 -6.31 7.56
C HIS A 214 -21.28 -6.66 6.70
N LEU A 215 -20.22 -7.20 7.31
CA LEU A 215 -18.95 -7.53 6.63
C LEU A 215 -19.07 -8.68 5.63
N ARG A 216 -20.16 -9.47 5.69
CA ARG A 216 -20.48 -10.49 4.69
C ARG A 216 -21.12 -9.92 3.43
N LEU A 217 -21.61 -8.68 3.45
CA LEU A 217 -22.18 -8.05 2.26
C LEU A 217 -21.08 -7.79 1.24
N GLU A 218 -21.31 -8.13 -0.02
CA GLU A 218 -20.32 -7.90 -1.07
C GLU A 218 -19.98 -6.40 -1.26
N THR A 219 -20.90 -5.51 -0.91
CA THR A 219 -20.73 -4.06 -0.98
C THR A 219 -20.01 -3.48 0.23
N SER A 220 -19.76 -4.26 1.28
CA SER A 220 -19.12 -3.80 2.51
C SER A 220 -17.61 -3.61 2.29
N THR A 221 -17.24 -2.41 1.87
CA THR A 221 -15.84 -2.00 1.73
C THR A 221 -15.76 -0.54 2.13
N GLY A 222 -14.71 -0.20 2.88
CA GLY A 222 -14.52 1.16 3.34
C GLY A 222 -13.08 1.44 3.67
N TYR A 223 -12.47 2.31 2.87
CA TYR A 223 -11.16 2.84 3.15
C TYR A 223 -11.29 4.11 4.00
N THR A 224 -10.25 4.43 4.73
CA THR A 224 -10.18 5.67 5.51
C THR A 224 -8.89 6.42 5.21
N PRO A 225 -8.82 7.75 5.43
CA PRO A 225 -7.62 8.54 5.14
C PRO A 225 -6.31 7.97 5.70
N SER A 226 -6.35 7.38 6.91
CA SER A 226 -5.16 6.72 7.49
C SER A 226 -4.68 5.48 6.74
N ASP A 227 -5.47 4.90 5.83
CA ASP A 227 -4.99 3.83 4.94
C ASP A 227 -4.06 4.35 3.84
N PHE A 228 -4.16 5.64 3.50
CA PHE A 228 -3.47 6.28 2.38
C PHE A 228 -2.89 7.65 2.79
N PRO A 229 -1.97 7.70 3.77
CA PRO A 229 -1.52 8.96 4.38
C PRO A 229 -0.85 9.92 3.37
N LEU A 230 -0.22 9.39 2.32
CA LEU A 230 0.42 10.20 1.28
C LEU A 230 -0.59 10.87 0.32
N ALA A 231 -1.81 10.34 0.20
CA ALA A 231 -2.84 10.90 -0.66
C ALA A 231 -3.38 12.25 -0.14
N ARG A 232 -3.35 12.44 1.19
CA ARG A 232 -3.83 13.66 1.88
C ARG A 232 -5.28 14.03 1.52
N LEU A 233 -6.14 13.02 1.39
CA LEU A 233 -7.57 13.19 1.10
C LEU A 233 -8.41 13.14 2.39
N GLY A 234 -9.49 13.92 2.42
CA GLY A 234 -10.56 13.74 3.41
C GLY A 234 -11.42 12.52 3.09
N GLN A 235 -12.23 12.07 4.04
CA GLN A 235 -13.07 10.86 3.91
C GLN A 235 -14.02 10.92 2.71
N GLU A 236 -14.70 12.05 2.50
CA GLU A 236 -15.66 12.21 1.39
C GLU A 236 -14.98 12.12 0.01
N ALA A 237 -13.83 12.79 -0.17
CA ALA A 237 -13.05 12.74 -1.40
C ALA A 237 -12.50 11.33 -1.64
N LEU A 238 -12.06 10.63 -0.59
CA LEU A 238 -11.59 9.25 -0.68
C LEU A 238 -12.72 8.31 -1.11
N ASP A 239 -13.89 8.39 -0.45
CA ASP A 239 -15.05 7.55 -0.76
C ASP A 239 -15.52 7.76 -2.21
N ALA A 240 -15.54 9.01 -2.69
CA ALA A 240 -15.85 9.32 -4.09
C ALA A 240 -14.82 8.74 -5.07
N LEU A 241 -13.52 8.80 -4.74
CA LEU A 241 -12.43 8.36 -5.62
C LEU A 241 -12.34 6.83 -5.75
N VAL A 242 -12.69 6.11 -4.68
CA VAL A 242 -12.70 4.63 -4.63
C VAL A 242 -14.07 4.04 -4.95
N ALA A 243 -15.10 4.87 -5.14
CA ALA A 243 -16.43 4.42 -5.51
C ALA A 243 -16.39 3.52 -6.76
N GLY A 244 -16.96 2.32 -6.65
CA GLY A 244 -16.96 1.33 -7.74
C GLY A 244 -15.62 0.64 -8.00
N ARG A 245 -14.56 0.94 -7.23
CA ARG A 245 -13.24 0.30 -7.33
C ARG A 245 -13.01 -0.61 -6.14
N ARG A 246 -12.71 -1.88 -6.42
CA ARG A 246 -12.34 -2.87 -5.39
C ARG A 246 -10.85 -3.14 -5.44
N GLY A 247 -10.32 -3.62 -4.31
CA GLY A 247 -8.94 -4.06 -4.25
C GLY A 247 -7.93 -2.91 -4.36
N VAL A 248 -8.27 -1.70 -3.91
CA VAL A 248 -7.28 -0.62 -3.81
C VAL A 248 -6.23 -1.05 -2.79
N GLU A 249 -4.98 -1.15 -3.24
CA GLU A 249 -3.81 -1.51 -2.43
C GLU A 249 -3.17 -0.25 -1.83
N ASP A 250 -3.04 0.80 -2.62
CA ASP A 250 -2.36 2.02 -2.18
C ASP A 250 -2.81 3.23 -3.02
N LEU A 251 -2.63 4.42 -2.47
CA LEU A 251 -2.97 5.69 -3.09
C LEU A 251 -2.00 6.77 -2.62
N TYR A 252 -1.29 7.38 -3.56
CA TYR A 252 -0.26 8.38 -3.28
C TYR A 252 -0.02 9.25 -4.52
N PRO A 253 0.63 10.42 -4.40
CA PRO A 253 0.81 11.30 -5.54
C PRO A 253 1.79 10.78 -6.59
N LEU A 254 1.75 11.42 -7.76
CA LEU A 254 2.74 11.21 -8.81
C LEU A 254 4.08 11.83 -8.41
N SER A 255 5.16 11.29 -8.96
CA SER A 255 6.43 12.04 -9.00
C SER A 255 6.32 13.20 -10.02
N PRO A 256 7.11 14.29 -9.88
CA PRO A 256 7.10 15.41 -10.84
C PRO A 256 7.33 14.98 -12.29
N LEU A 257 8.15 13.94 -12.51
CA LEU A 257 8.34 13.36 -13.84
C LEU A 257 7.06 12.73 -14.38
N GLN A 258 6.36 11.93 -13.56
CA GLN A 258 5.09 11.33 -13.95
C GLN A 258 3.99 12.38 -14.15
N GLU A 259 3.97 13.45 -13.35
CA GLU A 259 3.05 14.59 -13.55
C GLU A 259 3.31 15.27 -14.90
N GLY A 260 4.57 15.53 -15.24
CA GLY A 260 4.95 16.08 -16.54
C GLY A 260 4.57 15.16 -17.71
N MET A 261 4.78 13.85 -17.56
CA MET A 261 4.33 12.86 -18.56
C MET A 261 2.82 12.87 -18.71
N LEU A 262 2.05 12.87 -17.61
CA LEU A 262 0.58 12.90 -17.64
C LEU A 262 0.08 14.18 -18.31
N PHE A 263 0.65 15.34 -17.98
CA PHE A 263 0.31 16.61 -18.62
C PHE A 263 0.55 16.59 -20.12
N HIS A 264 1.71 16.06 -20.56
CA HIS A 264 2.01 15.89 -21.98
C HIS A 264 1.02 14.96 -22.69
N ILE A 265 0.61 13.87 -22.06
CA ILE A 265 -0.38 12.93 -22.63
C ILE A 265 -1.73 13.61 -22.80
N LEU A 266 -2.20 14.34 -21.78
CA LEU A 266 -3.48 15.04 -21.82
C LEU A 266 -3.49 16.21 -22.82
N SER A 267 -2.31 16.77 -23.12
CA SER A 267 -2.15 17.91 -24.04
C SER A 267 -1.80 17.50 -25.47
N ALA A 268 -1.40 16.25 -25.70
CA ALA A 268 -0.93 15.78 -27.00
C ALA A 268 -2.09 15.62 -27.99
N LYS A 269 -1.86 16.05 -29.24
CA LYS A 269 -2.78 15.78 -30.37
C LYS A 269 -2.63 14.37 -30.94
N GLU A 270 -1.50 13.73 -30.68
CA GLU A 270 -1.13 12.40 -31.20
C GLU A 270 -1.17 11.35 -30.09
N THR A 271 -1.57 10.13 -30.43
CA THR A 271 -1.55 8.99 -29.52
C THR A 271 -0.16 8.32 -29.50
N GLY A 272 0.19 7.71 -28.36
CA GLY A 272 1.43 6.92 -28.25
C GLY A 272 2.67 7.66 -27.74
N VAL A 273 2.51 8.87 -27.18
CA VAL A 273 3.56 9.51 -26.37
C VAL A 273 3.93 8.59 -25.21
N TYR A 274 5.23 8.43 -24.93
CA TYR A 274 5.73 7.54 -23.87
C TYR A 274 5.33 6.06 -24.01
N PHE A 275 4.92 5.63 -25.21
CA PHE A 275 4.59 4.23 -25.51
C PHE A 275 5.84 3.43 -25.89
N GLY A 276 6.16 2.43 -25.09
CA GLY A 276 7.20 1.44 -25.37
C GLY A 276 6.61 0.16 -25.96
N GLN A 277 7.32 -0.44 -26.91
CA GLN A 277 6.93 -1.71 -27.52
C GLN A 277 8.19 -2.49 -27.90
N LEU A 278 8.31 -3.69 -27.34
CA LEU A 278 9.41 -4.61 -27.59
C LEU A 278 8.85 -5.84 -28.29
N SER A 279 9.60 -6.35 -29.27
CA SER A 279 9.23 -7.57 -29.99
C SER A 279 10.43 -8.52 -29.97
N TYR A 280 10.21 -9.69 -29.39
CA TYR A 280 11.19 -10.75 -29.23
C TYR A 280 10.82 -11.94 -30.10
N GLU A 281 11.82 -12.51 -30.77
CA GLU A 281 11.71 -13.86 -31.29
C GLU A 281 12.23 -14.84 -30.25
N LEU A 282 11.40 -15.80 -29.88
CA LEU A 282 11.72 -16.85 -28.94
C LEU A 282 11.90 -18.15 -29.73
N GLU A 283 13.11 -18.69 -29.72
CA GLU A 283 13.44 -19.98 -30.33
C GLU A 283 13.48 -21.08 -29.26
N GLY A 284 12.86 -22.22 -29.56
CA GLY A 284 12.73 -23.37 -28.66
C GLY A 284 11.28 -23.67 -28.27
N GLN A 285 11.10 -24.76 -27.53
CA GLN A 285 9.80 -25.13 -26.97
C GLN A 285 9.49 -24.25 -25.77
N LEU A 286 8.43 -23.46 -25.87
CA LEU A 286 7.94 -22.58 -24.82
C LEU A 286 6.75 -23.23 -24.13
N GLU A 287 6.82 -23.39 -22.81
CA GLU A 287 5.66 -23.76 -22.00
C GLU A 287 4.77 -22.52 -21.78
N GLU A 288 3.87 -22.28 -22.72
CA GLU A 288 3.09 -21.03 -22.82
C GLU A 288 2.31 -20.69 -21.55
N ALA A 289 1.73 -21.70 -20.88
CA ALA A 289 1.01 -21.52 -19.62
C ALA A 289 1.94 -21.08 -18.48
N ALA A 290 3.13 -21.66 -18.39
CA ALA A 290 4.14 -21.26 -17.39
C ALA A 290 4.67 -19.85 -17.69
N PHE A 291 4.83 -19.49 -18.97
CA PHE A 291 5.31 -18.17 -19.36
C PHE A 291 4.29 -17.08 -19.04
N ARG A 292 3.00 -17.34 -19.30
CA ARG A 292 1.92 -16.44 -18.88
C ARG A 292 1.86 -16.30 -17.36
N ALA A 293 1.89 -17.40 -16.61
CA ALA A 293 1.88 -17.38 -15.15
C ALA A 293 3.08 -16.61 -14.58
N ALA A 294 4.25 -16.68 -15.23
CA ALA A 294 5.44 -15.93 -14.82
C ALA A 294 5.24 -14.41 -14.93
N TRP A 295 4.58 -13.94 -16.00
CA TRP A 295 4.20 -12.53 -16.13
C TRP A 295 3.19 -12.10 -15.07
N GLU A 296 2.17 -12.91 -14.83
CA GLU A 296 1.15 -12.64 -13.79
C GLU A 296 1.81 -12.53 -12.40
N ALA A 297 2.72 -13.44 -12.06
CA ALA A 297 3.48 -13.40 -10.80
C ALA A 297 4.37 -12.16 -10.66
N VAL A 298 5.01 -11.71 -11.75
CA VAL A 298 5.83 -10.49 -11.75
C VAL A 298 4.98 -9.24 -11.61
N VAL A 299 3.82 -9.18 -12.26
CA VAL A 299 2.86 -8.07 -12.11
C VAL A 299 2.29 -8.01 -10.70
N GLU A 300 1.92 -9.16 -10.11
CA GLU A 300 1.46 -9.24 -8.71
C GLU A 300 2.52 -8.69 -7.75
N ARG A 301 3.78 -9.11 -7.96
CA ARG A 301 4.95 -8.73 -7.17
C ARG A 301 5.29 -7.24 -7.20
N HIS A 302 5.06 -6.55 -8.32
CA HIS A 302 5.50 -5.18 -8.56
C HIS A 302 4.32 -4.19 -8.64
N PRO A 303 3.97 -3.48 -7.55
CA PRO A 303 2.84 -2.54 -7.48
C PRO A 303 2.78 -1.50 -8.61
N ALA A 304 3.95 -1.03 -9.08
CA ALA A 304 4.03 -0.06 -10.18
C ALA A 304 3.36 -0.56 -11.47
N LEU A 305 3.43 -1.86 -11.76
CA LEU A 305 2.82 -2.46 -12.97
C LEU A 305 1.29 -2.57 -12.88
N ARG A 306 0.74 -2.44 -11.67
CA ARG A 306 -0.70 -2.46 -11.36
C ARG A 306 -1.27 -1.08 -10.99
N THR A 307 -0.56 -0.03 -11.41
CA THR A 307 -0.89 1.36 -11.07
C THR A 307 -1.68 2.04 -12.19
N VAL A 308 -2.67 2.84 -11.80
CA VAL A 308 -3.41 3.77 -12.66
C VAL A 308 -3.26 5.21 -12.17
N PHE A 309 -3.49 6.18 -13.04
CA PHE A 309 -3.33 7.60 -12.75
C PHE A 309 -4.68 8.32 -12.76
N LEU A 310 -4.93 9.12 -11.73
CA LEU A 310 -6.19 9.82 -11.48
C LEU A 310 -5.91 11.32 -11.43
N TRP A 311 -6.71 12.12 -12.11
CA TRP A 311 -6.52 13.58 -12.17
C TRP A 311 -7.83 14.37 -12.17
N GLU A 312 -8.94 13.76 -12.56
CA GLU A 312 -10.23 14.44 -12.66
C GLU A 312 -10.79 14.76 -11.28
N GLY A 313 -11.14 16.02 -11.05
CA GLY A 313 -11.73 16.47 -9.78
C GLY A 313 -10.77 16.47 -8.58
N LEU A 314 -9.46 16.39 -8.82
CA LEU A 314 -8.43 16.37 -7.77
C LEU A 314 -7.54 17.61 -7.86
N ASP A 315 -7.14 18.15 -6.71
CA ASP A 315 -6.19 19.28 -6.63
C ASP A 315 -4.80 18.91 -7.19
N ARG A 316 -4.42 17.64 -7.05
CA ARG A 316 -3.19 17.06 -7.56
C ARG A 316 -3.48 15.65 -8.10
N PRO A 317 -2.82 15.23 -9.18
CA PRO A 317 -3.02 13.88 -9.68
C PRO A 317 -2.49 12.84 -8.67
N LEU A 318 -3.13 11.68 -8.64
CA LEU A 318 -2.81 10.56 -7.75
C LEU A 318 -2.54 9.28 -8.56
N GLN A 319 -1.66 8.45 -8.01
CA GLN A 319 -1.43 7.07 -8.42
C GLN A 319 -2.22 6.15 -7.52
N MET A 320 -3.01 5.27 -8.12
CA MET A 320 -3.77 4.24 -7.40
C MET A 320 -3.23 2.86 -7.79
N VAL A 321 -2.77 2.11 -6.80
CA VAL A 321 -2.32 0.72 -6.96
C VAL A 321 -3.51 -0.19 -6.74
N LEU A 322 -3.77 -1.11 -7.68
CA LEU A 322 -4.87 -2.07 -7.61
C LEU A 322 -4.35 -3.49 -7.44
N ARG A 323 -4.84 -4.25 -6.46
CA ARG A 323 -4.44 -5.65 -6.20
C ARG A 323 -4.61 -6.54 -7.44
N ASP A 324 -5.78 -6.43 -8.07
CA ASP A 324 -6.20 -7.31 -9.15
C ASP A 324 -6.25 -6.56 -10.49
N LEU A 325 -5.08 -6.17 -11.02
CA LEU A 325 -4.95 -5.53 -12.33
C LEU A 325 -3.95 -6.28 -13.20
N ASN A 326 -4.41 -7.40 -13.79
CA ASN A 326 -3.59 -8.20 -14.69
C ASN A 326 -3.55 -7.61 -16.11
N PRO A 327 -2.43 -7.75 -16.83
CA PRO A 327 -2.30 -7.27 -18.20
C PRO A 327 -3.17 -8.07 -19.17
N GLU A 328 -3.58 -7.43 -20.26
CA GLU A 328 -4.20 -8.12 -21.39
C GLU A 328 -3.20 -9.11 -22.01
N TRP A 329 -3.63 -10.35 -22.22
CA TRP A 329 -2.86 -11.41 -22.85
C TRP A 329 -3.50 -11.84 -24.16
N VAL A 330 -2.86 -11.52 -25.28
CA VAL A 330 -3.27 -11.95 -26.62
C VAL A 330 -2.45 -13.17 -27.02
N GLN A 331 -3.11 -14.23 -27.49
CA GLN A 331 -2.44 -15.43 -27.96
C GLN A 331 -3.07 -15.96 -29.24
N GLU A 332 -2.27 -16.10 -30.29
CA GLU A 332 -2.73 -16.59 -31.61
C GLU A 332 -1.74 -17.59 -32.21
N ASP A 333 -2.24 -18.51 -33.03
CA ASP A 333 -1.41 -19.47 -33.76
C ASP A 333 -1.28 -19.04 -35.23
N TRP A 334 -0.07 -18.60 -35.59
CA TRP A 334 0.32 -18.18 -36.94
C TRP A 334 1.24 -19.20 -37.61
N SER A 335 1.39 -20.41 -37.04
CA SER A 335 2.30 -21.45 -37.54
C SER A 335 1.97 -21.89 -38.97
N ARG A 336 0.69 -21.75 -39.38
CA ARG A 336 0.20 -22.08 -40.72
C ARG A 336 0.29 -20.95 -41.74
N LEU A 337 0.60 -19.73 -41.31
CA LEU A 337 0.73 -18.57 -42.20
C LEU A 337 2.08 -18.59 -42.91
N GLU A 338 2.14 -18.03 -44.11
CA GLU A 338 3.41 -17.81 -44.82
C GLU A 338 4.21 -16.67 -44.18
N GLU A 339 5.52 -16.65 -44.37
CA GLU A 339 6.41 -15.66 -43.71
C GLU A 339 6.06 -14.20 -44.04
N GLY A 340 5.68 -13.94 -45.30
CA GLY A 340 5.21 -12.63 -45.74
C GLY A 340 3.91 -12.21 -45.05
N GLU A 341 3.00 -13.15 -44.82
CA GLU A 341 1.75 -12.91 -44.09
C GLU A 341 2.02 -12.65 -42.62
N ARG A 342 2.87 -13.46 -41.97
CA ARG A 342 3.27 -13.26 -40.57
C ARG A 342 3.86 -11.87 -40.34
N THR A 343 4.77 -11.45 -41.22
CA THR A 343 5.37 -10.11 -41.16
C THR A 343 4.31 -9.01 -41.29
N ARG A 344 3.37 -9.17 -42.25
CA ARG A 344 2.27 -8.23 -42.43
C ARG A 344 1.35 -8.15 -41.21
N PHE A 345 0.96 -9.30 -40.65
CA PHE A 345 0.12 -9.36 -39.45
C PHE A 345 0.81 -8.80 -38.23
N LEU A 346 2.09 -9.09 -38.03
CA LEU A 346 2.89 -8.51 -36.95
C LEU A 346 2.93 -6.98 -37.07
N ASN A 347 3.26 -6.44 -38.23
CA ASN A 347 3.30 -4.98 -38.44
C ASN A 347 1.93 -4.32 -38.23
N ALA A 348 0.86 -4.98 -38.67
CA ALA A 348 -0.50 -4.52 -38.44
C ALA A 348 -0.86 -4.55 -36.94
N TYR A 349 -0.50 -5.61 -36.22
CA TYR A 349 -0.68 -5.73 -34.77
C TYR A 349 0.05 -4.60 -34.04
N LEU A 350 1.37 -4.43 -34.30
CA LEU A 350 2.20 -3.43 -33.65
C LEU A 350 1.64 -2.01 -33.86
N SER A 351 1.23 -1.70 -35.09
CA SER A 351 0.65 -0.40 -35.45
C SER A 351 -0.69 -0.16 -34.75
N ARG A 352 -1.59 -1.15 -34.77
CA ARG A 352 -2.90 -1.07 -34.10
C ARG A 352 -2.75 -0.92 -32.59
N ASP A 353 -1.87 -1.70 -32.00
CA ASP A 353 -1.63 -1.69 -30.56
C ASP A 353 -1.03 -0.35 -30.08
N ARG A 354 -0.11 0.23 -30.85
CA ARG A 354 0.40 1.59 -30.60
C ARG A 354 -0.69 2.64 -30.74
N ALA A 355 -1.48 2.58 -31.81
CA ALA A 355 -2.57 3.53 -32.06
C ALA A 355 -3.66 3.49 -30.97
N ARG A 356 -3.90 2.31 -30.38
CA ARG A 356 -4.83 2.12 -29.26
C ARG A 356 -4.39 2.87 -28.00
N GLY A 357 -3.09 3.07 -27.78
CA GLY A 357 -2.57 3.75 -26.59
C GLY A 357 -2.92 3.02 -25.28
N PHE A 358 -2.89 3.75 -24.16
CA PHE A 358 -3.23 3.23 -22.83
C PHE A 358 -4.23 4.16 -22.10
N PRO A 359 -5.30 3.62 -21.50
CA PRO A 359 -6.24 4.41 -20.71
C PRO A 359 -5.66 4.67 -19.31
N MET A 360 -5.01 5.82 -19.11
CA MET A 360 -4.23 6.13 -17.91
C MET A 360 -5.02 5.95 -16.59
N GLY A 361 -6.33 6.25 -16.56
CA GLY A 361 -7.17 6.14 -15.36
C GLY A 361 -7.87 4.79 -15.15
N GLN A 362 -7.71 3.83 -16.07
CA GLN A 362 -8.34 2.51 -15.98
C GLN A 362 -7.29 1.38 -15.95
N GLY A 363 -6.19 1.55 -16.69
CA GLY A 363 -5.18 0.51 -16.87
C GLY A 363 -5.75 -0.78 -17.50
N PRO A 364 -5.00 -1.90 -17.46
CA PRO A 364 -3.57 -1.98 -17.15
C PRO A 364 -2.72 -1.16 -18.14
N LEU A 365 -1.56 -0.67 -17.70
CA LEU A 365 -0.62 0.11 -18.53
C LEU A 365 0.48 -0.76 -19.15
N LEU A 366 0.16 -2.04 -19.32
CA LEU A 366 1.00 -3.10 -19.86
C LEU A 366 0.12 -4.09 -20.62
N ARG A 367 0.57 -4.53 -21.81
CA ARG A 367 -0.09 -5.55 -22.64
C ARG A 367 0.93 -6.54 -23.18
N LEU A 368 0.50 -7.79 -23.31
CA LEU A 368 1.35 -8.93 -23.68
C LEU A 368 0.70 -9.68 -24.84
N ALA A 369 1.50 -10.04 -25.84
CA ALA A 369 1.03 -10.84 -26.96
C ALA A 369 2.03 -11.96 -27.29
N LEU A 370 1.53 -13.16 -27.54
CA LEU A 370 2.32 -14.31 -27.93
C LEU A 370 1.74 -14.93 -29.20
N PHE A 371 2.52 -14.91 -30.28
CA PHE A 371 2.13 -15.46 -31.57
C PHE A 371 3.00 -16.67 -31.89
N ARG A 372 2.41 -17.85 -32.03
CA ARG A 372 3.16 -19.04 -32.45
C ARG A 372 3.48 -18.93 -33.93
N THR A 373 4.75 -18.87 -34.31
CA THR A 373 5.20 -18.69 -35.71
C THR A 373 5.80 -19.97 -36.30
N GLY A 374 5.97 -21.02 -35.51
CA GLY A 374 6.40 -22.35 -35.95
C GLY A 374 6.26 -23.38 -34.83
N ARG A 375 6.79 -24.60 -35.05
CA ARG A 375 6.75 -25.67 -34.05
C ARG A 375 7.47 -25.30 -32.74
N ASP A 376 8.64 -24.71 -32.88
CA ASP A 376 9.52 -24.32 -31.77
C ASP A 376 9.95 -22.84 -31.93
N ARG A 377 9.02 -21.99 -32.40
CA ARG A 377 9.24 -20.55 -32.62
C ARG A 377 8.00 -19.75 -32.26
N CYS A 378 8.20 -18.70 -31.46
CA CYS A 378 7.16 -17.75 -31.11
C CYS A 378 7.65 -16.31 -31.28
N ARG A 379 6.73 -15.41 -31.60
CA ARG A 379 6.92 -13.97 -31.51
C ARG A 379 6.22 -13.46 -30.25
N PHE A 380 6.98 -12.87 -29.34
CA PHE A 380 6.46 -12.25 -28.14
C PHE A 380 6.52 -10.73 -28.28
N VAL A 381 5.41 -10.05 -28.00
CA VAL A 381 5.32 -8.59 -28.00
C VAL A 381 4.96 -8.12 -26.61
N TRP A 382 5.74 -7.17 -26.11
CA TRP A 382 5.52 -6.51 -24.82
C TRP A 382 5.35 -5.01 -25.05
N SER A 383 4.14 -4.52 -24.80
CA SER A 383 3.81 -3.10 -24.86
C SER A 383 3.61 -2.56 -23.45
N TYR A 384 4.14 -1.37 -23.20
CA TYR A 384 4.11 -0.75 -21.87
C TYR A 384 4.08 0.78 -21.98
N HIS A 385 3.61 1.42 -20.92
CA HIS A 385 3.69 2.87 -20.78
C HIS A 385 4.88 3.28 -19.89
N GLN A 386 5.70 4.24 -20.32
CA GLN A 386 6.91 4.63 -19.56
C GLN A 386 6.63 5.22 -18.18
N ALA A 387 5.40 5.67 -17.93
CA ALA A 387 5.00 6.18 -16.60
C ALA A 387 5.04 5.12 -15.48
N VAL A 388 5.02 3.82 -15.82
CA VAL A 388 5.09 2.72 -14.83
C VAL A 388 6.39 1.91 -14.90
N ILE A 389 7.17 2.05 -15.98
CA ILE A 389 8.41 1.29 -16.18
C ILE A 389 9.37 2.05 -17.10
N ASP A 390 10.62 2.22 -16.68
CA ASP A 390 11.66 2.87 -17.45
C ASP A 390 12.60 1.87 -18.17
N GLY A 391 13.51 2.39 -18.99
CA GLY A 391 14.44 1.58 -19.77
C GLY A 391 15.38 0.69 -18.94
N TRP A 392 15.68 1.09 -17.70
CA TRP A 392 16.54 0.30 -16.79
C TRP A 392 15.76 -0.83 -16.11
N SER A 393 14.47 -0.59 -15.86
CA SER A 393 13.55 -1.53 -15.22
C SER A 393 13.13 -2.67 -16.15
N LEU A 394 13.08 -2.43 -17.48
CA LEU A 394 12.71 -3.44 -18.48
C LEU A 394 13.52 -4.74 -18.39
N PRO A 395 14.87 -4.72 -18.45
CA PRO A 395 15.66 -5.96 -18.34
C PRO A 395 15.50 -6.64 -16.98
N ILE A 396 15.35 -5.87 -15.89
CA ILE A 396 15.14 -6.42 -14.54
C ILE A 396 13.82 -7.22 -14.51
N VAL A 397 12.73 -6.61 -14.96
CA VAL A 397 11.42 -7.26 -15.04
C VAL A 397 11.48 -8.51 -15.91
N PHE A 398 12.13 -8.43 -17.08
CA PHE A 398 12.26 -9.57 -17.97
C PHE A 398 13.10 -10.71 -17.35
N GLU A 399 14.19 -10.41 -16.65
CA GLU A 399 14.99 -11.39 -15.92
C GLU A 399 14.17 -12.07 -14.81
N GLU A 400 13.33 -11.32 -14.10
CA GLU A 400 12.42 -11.89 -13.11
C GLU A 400 11.41 -12.83 -13.75
N VAL A 401 10.80 -12.46 -14.88
CA VAL A 401 9.87 -13.32 -15.64
C VAL A 401 10.56 -14.62 -16.04
N VAL A 402 11.78 -14.56 -16.58
CA VAL A 402 12.55 -15.75 -16.93
C VAL A 402 12.80 -16.63 -15.71
N SER A 403 13.15 -16.04 -14.56
CA SER A 403 13.34 -16.81 -13.33
C SER A 403 12.06 -17.48 -12.85
N TYR A 404 10.92 -16.79 -12.89
CA TYR A 404 9.62 -17.37 -12.53
C TYR A 404 9.23 -18.50 -13.50
N TYR A 405 9.38 -18.26 -14.80
CA TYR A 405 9.12 -19.25 -15.84
C TYR A 405 9.91 -20.54 -15.60
N LEU A 406 11.23 -20.44 -15.42
CA LEU A 406 12.09 -21.61 -15.19
C LEU A 406 11.70 -22.38 -13.93
N GLY A 407 11.31 -21.67 -12.85
CA GLY A 407 10.80 -22.30 -11.63
C GLY A 407 9.48 -23.04 -11.88
N PHE A 408 8.52 -22.40 -12.56
CA PHE A 408 7.22 -23.01 -12.85
C PHE A 408 7.32 -24.23 -13.77
N VAL A 409 8.21 -24.20 -14.77
CA VAL A 409 8.50 -25.38 -15.62
C VAL A 409 9.06 -26.54 -14.79
N ARG A 410 9.80 -26.27 -13.73
CA ARG A 410 10.32 -27.28 -12.78
C ARG A 410 9.31 -27.69 -11.70
N GLY A 411 8.13 -27.09 -11.67
CA GLY A 411 7.14 -27.30 -10.61
C GLY A 411 7.52 -26.66 -9.27
N GLU A 412 8.44 -25.69 -9.27
CA GLU A 412 8.89 -24.99 -8.07
C GLU A 412 7.93 -23.85 -7.70
N ARG A 413 7.66 -23.68 -6.40
CA ARG A 413 6.99 -22.48 -5.88
C ARG A 413 8.04 -21.45 -5.47
N LEU A 414 8.20 -20.41 -6.28
CA LEU A 414 9.12 -19.32 -5.99
C LEU A 414 8.45 -18.27 -5.09
N GLY A 415 8.69 -18.38 -3.78
CA GLY A 415 8.30 -17.35 -2.81
C GLY A 415 9.36 -16.25 -2.73
N ARG A 416 9.28 -15.23 -3.58
CA ARG A 416 10.18 -14.06 -3.48
C ARG A 416 9.61 -13.03 -2.50
N ALA A 417 10.47 -12.47 -1.64
CA ALA A 417 10.09 -11.39 -0.72
C ALA A 417 9.55 -10.17 -1.49
N PRO A 418 8.48 -9.49 -1.07
CA PRO A 418 7.83 -8.42 -1.84
C PRO A 418 8.81 -7.39 -2.42
N ALA A 419 8.54 -6.89 -3.63
CA ALA A 419 9.34 -5.81 -4.19
C ALA A 419 9.19 -4.55 -3.35
N ARG A 420 10.25 -3.75 -3.24
CA ARG A 420 10.18 -2.48 -2.52
C ARG A 420 9.20 -1.55 -3.26
N PRO A 421 8.13 -1.05 -2.60
CA PRO A 421 7.09 -0.31 -3.29
C PRO A 421 7.55 1.09 -3.69
N PHE A 422 7.09 1.57 -4.85
CA PHE A 422 7.42 2.91 -5.36
C PHE A 422 6.96 4.04 -4.43
N ARG A 423 5.96 3.80 -3.58
CA ARG A 423 5.52 4.73 -2.53
C ARG A 423 6.65 5.16 -1.59
N ASP A 424 7.65 4.31 -1.36
CA ASP A 424 8.79 4.64 -0.50
C ASP A 424 9.61 5.76 -1.11
N TYR A 425 9.79 5.73 -2.44
CA TYR A 425 10.42 6.80 -3.20
C TYR A 425 9.57 8.08 -3.16
N ILE A 426 8.26 7.98 -3.30
CA ILE A 426 7.35 9.13 -3.17
C ILE A 426 7.40 9.75 -1.77
N SER A 427 7.42 8.92 -0.73
CA SER A 427 7.57 9.37 0.67
C SER A 427 8.92 10.02 0.93
N TRP A 428 10.00 9.49 0.35
CA TRP A 428 11.30 10.14 0.37
C TRP A 428 11.26 11.49 -0.36
N LEU A 429 10.62 11.55 -1.52
CA LEU A 429 10.53 12.74 -2.36
C LEU A 429 9.75 13.88 -1.67
N ASP A 430 8.67 13.54 -0.96
CA ASP A 430 7.83 14.48 -0.19
C ASP A 430 8.60 15.16 0.96
N ARG A 431 9.75 14.59 1.37
CA ARG A 431 10.64 15.16 2.40
C ARG A 431 11.74 16.04 1.81
N GLN A 432 11.86 16.13 0.49
CA GLN A 432 12.91 16.94 -0.16
C GLN A 432 12.53 18.41 -0.21
N LYS A 433 13.54 19.28 -0.15
CA LYS A 433 13.35 20.73 -0.27
C LYS A 433 13.43 21.16 -1.72
N LEU A 434 12.28 21.18 -2.40
CA LEU A 434 12.23 21.52 -3.82
C LEU A 434 12.74 22.95 -4.11
N ASP A 435 12.56 23.91 -3.20
CA ASP A 435 13.07 25.28 -3.35
C ASP A 435 14.60 25.34 -3.44
N GLU A 436 15.32 24.48 -2.71
CA GLU A 436 16.78 24.40 -2.78
C GLU A 436 17.22 23.82 -4.13
N ALA A 437 16.49 22.81 -4.64
CA ALA A 437 16.74 22.22 -5.96
C ALA A 437 16.44 23.22 -7.10
N GLU A 438 15.35 23.99 -6.99
CA GLU A 438 15.02 25.05 -7.94
C GLU A 438 16.12 26.12 -7.95
N THR A 439 16.55 26.59 -6.78
CA THR A 439 17.62 27.58 -6.65
C THR A 439 18.92 27.09 -7.30
N PHE A 440 19.27 25.82 -7.08
CA PHE A 440 20.41 25.19 -7.73
C PHE A 440 20.28 25.24 -9.27
N TRP A 441 19.17 24.74 -9.83
CA TRP A 441 18.99 24.68 -11.28
C TRP A 441 18.89 26.05 -11.94
N ARG A 442 18.26 27.04 -11.29
CA ARG A 442 18.24 28.44 -11.79
C ARG A 442 19.65 29.01 -11.90
N ARG A 443 20.54 28.69 -10.97
CA ARG A 443 21.94 29.11 -11.01
C ARG A 443 22.71 28.38 -12.11
N GLU A 444 22.62 27.05 -12.17
CA GLU A 444 23.37 26.26 -13.16
C GLU A 444 22.94 26.54 -14.60
N MET A 445 21.65 26.82 -14.83
CA MET A 445 21.11 27.16 -16.16
C MET A 445 21.16 28.66 -16.47
N ALA A 446 21.74 29.48 -15.58
CA ALA A 446 21.83 30.92 -15.78
C ALA A 446 22.66 31.24 -17.04
N GLY A 447 22.09 32.07 -17.92
CA GLY A 447 22.73 32.47 -19.17
C GLY A 447 22.33 31.64 -20.39
N ILE A 448 21.59 30.54 -20.23
CA ILE A 448 20.98 29.80 -21.35
C ILE A 448 19.68 30.51 -21.74
N GLN A 449 19.69 31.19 -22.88
CA GLN A 449 18.52 31.99 -23.36
C GLN A 449 17.85 31.38 -24.59
N GLU A 450 18.57 30.56 -25.36
CA GLU A 450 18.12 30.02 -26.64
C GLU A 450 18.54 28.54 -26.75
N PRO A 451 17.79 27.71 -27.50
CA PRO A 451 18.18 26.32 -27.75
C PRO A 451 19.44 26.26 -28.63
N THR A 452 20.27 25.22 -28.44
CA THR A 452 21.42 24.97 -29.32
C THR A 452 20.94 24.58 -30.72
N PRO A 453 21.18 25.40 -31.77
CA PRO A 453 20.72 25.08 -33.11
C PRO A 453 21.60 23.99 -33.75
N LEU A 454 20.98 22.88 -34.17
CA LEU A 454 21.60 21.86 -35.01
C LEU A 454 21.15 22.02 -36.48
N ALA A 455 21.41 23.20 -37.04
CA ALA A 455 21.06 23.53 -38.43
C ALA A 455 22.25 23.26 -39.38
N VAL A 456 22.69 22.00 -39.45
CA VAL A 456 23.83 21.61 -40.29
C VAL A 456 23.46 21.64 -41.77
N ASP A 457 22.38 20.94 -42.15
CA ASP A 457 21.97 20.81 -43.56
C ASP A 457 20.59 21.48 -43.85
N HIS A 458 19.75 21.66 -42.84
CA HIS A 458 18.42 22.25 -42.98
C HIS A 458 18.14 23.32 -41.92
N PRO A 459 17.43 24.42 -42.26
CA PRO A 459 16.98 25.40 -41.28
C PRO A 459 16.03 24.75 -40.27
N ALA A 460 16.27 24.97 -38.97
CA ALA A 460 15.46 24.39 -37.89
C ALA A 460 13.94 24.66 -38.03
N ALA A 461 13.56 25.77 -38.68
CA ALA A 461 12.17 26.15 -38.92
C ALA A 461 11.43 25.25 -39.93
N GLN A 462 12.14 24.54 -40.83
CA GLN A 462 11.53 23.64 -41.81
C GLN A 462 11.30 22.21 -41.29
N ALA A 463 11.97 21.83 -40.19
CA ALA A 463 11.90 20.47 -39.64
C ALA A 463 10.63 20.18 -38.79
N VAL A 464 9.77 21.18 -38.58
CA VAL A 464 8.63 21.08 -37.65
C VAL A 464 7.40 20.43 -38.28
N ASP A 465 7.30 20.38 -39.62
CA ASP A 465 6.08 19.96 -40.35
C ASP A 465 6.24 18.66 -41.17
N GLU A 466 7.46 18.13 -41.28
CA GLU A 466 7.67 16.80 -41.86
C GLU A 466 7.45 15.74 -40.77
N LYS A 467 6.43 14.88 -40.97
CA LYS A 467 6.20 13.66 -40.18
C LYS A 467 7.54 13.06 -39.76
N ARG A 468 7.88 13.20 -38.47
CA ARG A 468 9.20 12.91 -37.89
C ARG A 468 9.75 11.56 -38.38
N SER A 469 10.52 11.58 -39.47
CA SER A 469 11.20 10.40 -39.98
C SER A 469 12.52 10.29 -39.24
N PHE A 470 12.59 9.33 -38.31
CA PHE A 470 13.83 9.05 -37.59
C PHE A 470 14.66 8.05 -38.39
N VAL A 471 15.94 8.36 -38.59
CA VAL A 471 16.92 7.43 -39.15
C VAL A 471 17.94 7.12 -38.07
N ASN A 472 18.14 5.83 -37.76
CA ASN A 472 19.11 5.39 -36.78
C ASN A 472 20.43 5.05 -37.48
N LEU A 473 21.51 5.74 -37.12
CA LEU A 473 22.86 5.40 -37.53
C LEU A 473 23.61 4.71 -36.37
N ARG A 474 23.97 3.43 -36.56
CA ARG A 474 24.80 2.69 -35.59
C ARG A 474 26.27 2.76 -35.99
N ARG A 475 27.12 3.05 -35.01
CA ARG A 475 28.58 2.96 -35.09
C ARG A 475 29.09 2.23 -33.85
N GLU A 476 30.05 1.35 -34.05
CA GLU A 476 30.67 0.58 -32.99
C GLU A 476 32.11 1.07 -32.81
N LEU A 477 32.53 1.22 -31.55
CA LEU A 477 33.90 1.56 -31.24
C LEU A 477 34.75 0.28 -31.30
N PRO A 478 35.97 0.34 -31.87
CA PRO A 478 36.91 -0.77 -31.77
C PRO A 478 37.20 -1.13 -30.31
N GLU A 479 37.38 -2.41 -30.03
CA GLU A 479 37.59 -2.94 -28.67
C GLU A 479 38.78 -2.28 -27.97
N GLU A 480 39.86 -2.00 -28.71
CA GLU A 480 41.06 -1.36 -28.17
C GLU A 480 40.78 0.06 -27.68
N VAL A 481 39.92 0.79 -28.39
CA VAL A 481 39.47 2.14 -28.02
C VAL A 481 38.58 2.06 -26.80
N PHE A 482 37.60 1.16 -26.79
CA PHE A 482 36.69 0.97 -25.66
C PHE A 482 37.43 0.58 -24.38
N SER A 483 38.31 -0.42 -24.44
CA SER A 483 39.16 -0.84 -23.32
C SER A 483 40.07 0.29 -22.80
N SER A 484 40.56 1.15 -23.70
CA SER A 484 41.38 2.32 -23.31
C SER A 484 40.55 3.41 -22.63
N LEU A 485 39.32 3.68 -23.10
CA LEU A 485 38.37 4.59 -22.44
C LEU A 485 37.97 4.08 -21.04
N GLN A 486 37.76 2.78 -20.87
CA GLN A 486 37.47 2.19 -19.55
C GLN A 486 38.65 2.33 -18.57
N ARG A 487 39.89 2.21 -19.04
CA ARG A 487 41.07 2.51 -18.22
C ARG A 487 41.12 3.98 -17.84
N LEU A 488 40.93 4.88 -18.80
CA LEU A 488 40.94 6.32 -18.57
C LEU A 488 39.88 6.75 -17.55
N ALA A 489 38.65 6.24 -17.67
CA ALA A 489 37.57 6.51 -16.70
C ALA A 489 37.96 6.11 -15.27
N ARG A 490 38.60 4.94 -15.11
CA ARG A 490 39.09 4.47 -13.80
C ARG A 490 40.20 5.35 -13.25
N ASP A 491 41.18 5.68 -14.07
CA ASP A 491 42.33 6.51 -13.67
C ASP A 491 41.89 7.91 -13.22
N TRP A 492 40.89 8.47 -13.92
CA TRP A 492 40.33 9.80 -13.65
C TRP A 492 39.19 9.78 -12.63
N LYS A 493 38.78 8.60 -12.14
CA LYS A 493 37.67 8.40 -11.20
C LYS A 493 36.36 9.03 -11.69
N VAL A 494 36.11 8.94 -12.99
CA VAL A 494 34.86 9.37 -13.64
C VAL A 494 34.13 8.17 -14.23
N THR A 495 32.85 8.35 -14.56
CA THR A 495 32.10 7.31 -15.27
C THR A 495 32.41 7.34 -16.77
N ALA A 496 32.24 6.21 -17.46
CA ALA A 496 32.33 6.18 -18.92
C ALA A 496 31.32 7.15 -19.56
N ASN A 497 30.13 7.30 -18.98
CA ASN A 497 29.13 8.28 -19.40
C ASN A 497 29.68 9.72 -19.35
N THR A 498 30.42 10.10 -18.30
CA THR A 498 31.05 11.43 -18.20
C THR A 498 32.06 11.67 -19.32
N LEU A 499 32.87 10.67 -19.68
CA LEU A 499 33.83 10.80 -20.79
C LEU A 499 33.11 10.99 -22.13
N VAL A 500 32.04 10.23 -22.36
CA VAL A 500 31.23 10.35 -23.58
C VAL A 500 30.55 11.72 -23.66
N GLN A 501 29.97 12.20 -22.55
CA GLN A 501 29.37 13.54 -22.47
C GLN A 501 30.39 14.68 -22.63
N GLY A 502 31.67 14.46 -22.28
CA GLY A 502 32.72 15.45 -22.52
C GLY A 502 33.23 15.47 -23.95
N ALA A 503 33.06 14.38 -24.70
CA ALA A 503 33.40 14.28 -26.11
C ALA A 503 32.26 14.75 -27.03
N TRP A 504 31.01 14.59 -26.58
CA TRP A 504 29.80 15.13 -27.19
C TRP A 504 29.67 16.63 -26.92
#